data_AF-A0A504Z4G5-F1
#
_entry.id   AF-A0A504Z4G5-F1
#
_cell.length_a   1.000
_cell.length_b   1.000
_cell.length_c   1.000
_cell.angle_alpha   90.00
_cell.angle_beta   90.00
_cell.angle_gamma   90.00
#
_symmetry.space_group_name_H-M   'P 1'
#
loop_
_entity.id
_entity.type
_entity.pdbx_description
1 polymer ?
#
loop_
_entity_poly.entity_id
_entity_poly.type
_entity_poly.pdbx_seq_one_letter_code
_entity_poly.pdbx_strand_id
1 'polypeptide(L)'
;MTKLRSLNFLIGPKLYEANWLELQQRGFIARVQCAEVWCPVTPEFYREYLKMKSMKKLLLSVMNPNKYRACEFLIRYHERRNDKIIVFSDNVFALKYYATKMGRPYLYGPTSQAERMQVLQNFQHNPNAFDFLEPYMTFNVSEIAAYG
;
A
#
# COMPACT_ATOMS: atom_id res chain seq x y z
N MET A 1 26.27 -10.14 -6.25
CA MET A 1 26.47 -8.79 -6.86
C MET A 1 26.48 -8.92 -8.40
N THR A 2 25.52 -9.62 -9.02
CA THR A 2 25.84 -10.35 -10.28
C THR A 2 24.74 -10.48 -11.33
N LYS A 3 23.51 -9.96 -11.14
CA LYS A 3 22.42 -10.16 -12.13
C LYS A 3 22.27 -9.02 -13.15
N LEU A 4 22.45 -7.77 -12.73
CA LEU A 4 22.29 -6.59 -13.61
C LEU A 4 23.38 -6.48 -14.68
N ARG A 5 24.63 -6.88 -14.37
CA ARG A 5 25.74 -6.81 -15.33
C ARG A 5 25.62 -7.83 -16.46
N SER A 6 25.02 -9.01 -16.19
CA SER A 6 24.80 -10.04 -17.21
C SER A 6 23.72 -9.66 -18.24
N LEU A 7 22.78 -8.77 -17.88
CA LEU A 7 21.73 -8.31 -18.79
C LEU A 7 22.33 -7.49 -19.95
N ASN A 8 23.32 -6.66 -19.67
CA ASN A 8 24.02 -5.85 -20.67
C ASN A 8 24.78 -6.71 -21.68
N PHE A 9 25.22 -7.91 -21.29
CA PHE A 9 25.90 -8.85 -22.18
C PHE A 9 24.90 -9.59 -23.09
N LEU A 10 23.67 -9.83 -22.62
CA LEU A 10 22.64 -10.56 -23.37
C LEU A 10 21.85 -9.66 -24.34
N ILE A 11 21.62 -8.39 -23.97
CA ILE A 11 20.71 -7.47 -24.68
C ILE A 11 21.45 -6.26 -25.25
N GLY A 12 22.65 -5.96 -24.73
CA GLY A 12 23.41 -4.75 -25.06
C GLY A 12 23.29 -3.66 -23.99
N PRO A 13 24.05 -2.56 -24.13
CA PRO A 13 24.07 -1.47 -23.15
C PRO A 13 22.76 -0.69 -23.13
N LYS A 14 22.40 -0.14 -21.96
CA LYS A 14 21.23 0.74 -21.79
C LYS A 14 21.40 2.00 -22.65
N LEU A 15 20.51 2.19 -23.62
CA LEU A 15 20.60 3.30 -24.59
C LEU A 15 20.00 4.61 -24.07
N TYR A 16 18.92 4.53 -23.28
CA TYR A 16 18.23 5.71 -22.77
C TYR A 16 17.54 5.40 -21.44
N GLU A 17 17.52 6.38 -20.55
CA GLU A 17 16.72 6.40 -19.33
C GLU A 17 15.93 7.70 -19.30
N ALA A 18 14.61 7.59 -19.34
CA ALA A 18 13.76 8.76 -19.20
C ALA A 18 13.89 9.32 -17.77
N ASN A 19 13.95 10.65 -17.67
CA ASN A 19 14.03 11.32 -16.38
C ASN A 19 12.62 11.51 -15.80
N TRP A 20 12.34 10.81 -14.71
CA TRP A 20 11.07 10.90 -13.98
C TRP A 20 10.72 12.33 -13.56
N LEU A 21 11.71 13.12 -13.13
CA LEU A 21 11.50 14.50 -12.69
C LEU A 21 11.08 15.41 -13.85
N GLU A 22 11.68 15.22 -15.03
CA GLU A 22 11.34 15.98 -16.23
C GLU A 22 9.93 15.65 -16.72
N LEU A 23 9.56 14.38 -16.71
CA LEU A 23 8.20 13.92 -17.06
C LEU A 23 7.14 14.45 -16.09
N GLN A 24 7.45 14.50 -14.80
CA GLN A 24 6.58 15.11 -13.78
C GLN A 24 6.45 16.62 -13.97
N GLN A 25 7.56 17.33 -14.25
CA GLN A 25 7.55 18.77 -14.51
C GLN A 25 6.75 19.14 -15.76
N ARG A 26 6.84 18.30 -16.80
CA ARG A 26 6.09 18.46 -18.06
C ARG A 26 4.62 18.02 -17.96
N GLY A 27 4.18 17.49 -16.81
CA GLY A 27 2.79 17.10 -16.58
C GLY A 27 2.39 15.75 -17.18
N PHE A 28 3.34 14.94 -17.65
CA PHE A 28 3.05 13.57 -18.09
C PHE A 28 2.83 12.61 -16.92
N ILE A 29 3.39 12.93 -15.75
CA ILE A 29 3.29 12.12 -14.53
C ILE A 29 2.74 13.00 -13.39
N ALA A 30 1.82 12.45 -12.62
CA ALA A 30 1.24 13.11 -11.44
C ALA A 30 2.34 13.44 -10.41
N ARG A 31 2.14 14.54 -9.66
CA ARG A 31 3.07 14.90 -8.59
C ARG A 31 2.78 14.04 -7.36
N VAL A 32 3.80 13.36 -6.86
CA VAL A 32 3.69 12.49 -5.68
C VAL A 32 4.17 13.24 -4.44
N GLN A 33 3.43 13.11 -3.35
CA GLN A 33 3.87 13.52 -2.01
C GLN A 33 4.07 12.26 -1.16
N CYS A 34 5.31 12.04 -0.70
CA CYS A 34 5.64 10.94 0.20
C CYS A 34 5.62 11.44 1.64
N ALA A 35 4.88 10.76 2.52
CA ALA A 35 4.82 11.08 3.94
C ALA A 35 4.97 9.81 4.77
N GLU A 36 5.94 9.80 5.69
CA GLU A 36 6.13 8.71 6.64
C GLU A 36 5.41 9.01 7.96
N VAL A 37 4.41 8.18 8.30
CA VAL A 37 3.63 8.34 9.53
C VAL A 37 4.05 7.30 10.57
N TRP A 38 4.77 7.77 11.60
CA TRP A 38 5.22 6.94 12.70
C TRP A 38 4.16 6.86 13.81
N CYS A 39 3.66 5.65 14.08
CA CYS A 39 2.65 5.43 15.12
C CYS A 39 3.30 4.78 16.36
N PRO A 40 3.14 5.36 17.57
CA PRO A 40 3.65 4.73 18.79
C PRO A 40 2.96 3.38 19.03
N VAL A 41 3.69 2.41 19.57
CA VAL A 41 3.14 1.10 19.95
C VAL A 41 2.55 1.20 21.36
N THR A 42 1.39 0.58 21.60
CA THR A 42 0.82 0.54 22.95
C THR A 42 1.68 -0.30 23.89
N PRO A 43 1.81 0.06 25.18
CA PRO A 43 2.68 -0.65 26.12
C PRO A 43 2.39 -2.16 26.23
N GLU A 44 1.11 -2.54 26.14
CA GLU A 44 0.67 -3.93 26.20
C GLU A 44 1.18 -4.73 25.00
N PHE A 45 1.08 -4.15 23.79
CA PHE A 45 1.61 -4.75 22.56
C PHE A 45 3.12 -4.79 22.57
N TYR A 46 3.78 -3.75 23.09
CA TYR A 46 5.23 -3.69 23.16
C TYR A 46 5.80 -4.76 24.10
N ARG A 47 5.16 -5.01 25.24
CA ARG A 47 5.56 -6.08 26.16
C ARG A 47 5.52 -7.46 25.51
N GLU A 48 4.47 -7.75 24.75
CA GLU A 48 4.35 -9.04 24.06
C GLU A 48 5.28 -9.13 22.84
N TYR A 49 5.51 -8.00 22.16
CA TYR A 49 6.46 -7.89 21.05
C TYR A 49 7.89 -8.26 21.45
N LEU A 50 8.32 -7.89 22.67
CA LEU A 50 9.65 -8.26 23.19
C LEU A 50 9.81 -9.75 23.47
N LYS A 51 8.71 -10.46 23.78
CA LYS A 51 8.72 -11.89 24.12
C LYS A 51 8.63 -12.80 22.90
N MET A 52 8.13 -12.30 21.76
CA MET A 52 7.81 -13.12 20.59
C MET A 52 9.00 -13.35 19.64
N LYS A 53 8.99 -14.52 18.96
CA LYS A 53 9.89 -14.87 17.85
C LYS A 53 9.50 -14.14 16.55
N SER A 54 10.43 -14.08 15.59
CA SER A 54 10.44 -13.15 14.43
C SER A 54 9.12 -12.97 13.68
N MET A 55 8.44 -14.03 13.24
CA MET A 55 7.23 -13.89 12.40
C MET A 55 6.02 -13.32 13.15
N LYS A 56 5.81 -13.73 14.42
CA LYS A 56 4.71 -13.20 15.23
C LYS A 56 4.96 -11.75 15.66
N LYS A 57 6.24 -11.39 15.80
CA LYS A 57 6.70 -10.03 16.09
C LYS A 57 6.28 -9.04 14.98
N LEU A 58 6.37 -9.46 13.71
CA LEU A 58 5.88 -8.67 12.57
C LEU A 58 4.35 -8.50 12.60
N LEU A 59 3.59 -9.56 12.90
CA LEU A 59 2.14 -9.46 12.98
C LEU A 59 1.69 -8.48 14.09
N LEU A 60 2.34 -8.53 15.26
CA LEU A 60 2.04 -7.60 16.36
C LEU A 60 2.31 -6.14 15.99
N SER A 61 3.37 -5.85 15.23
CA SER A 61 3.68 -4.48 14.82
C SER A 61 2.70 -3.94 13.78
N VAL A 62 2.17 -4.80 12.91
CA VAL A 62 1.15 -4.43 11.91
C VAL A 62 -0.22 -4.26 12.58
N MET A 63 -0.55 -5.11 13.56
CA MET A 63 -1.83 -5.09 14.28
C MET A 63 -1.89 -4.07 15.43
N ASN A 64 -0.96 -3.12 15.48
CA ASN A 64 -0.94 -2.05 16.48
C ASN A 64 -2.24 -1.21 16.40
N PRO A 65 -3.01 -1.05 17.49
CA PRO A 65 -4.21 -0.23 17.51
C PRO A 65 -4.01 1.22 17.05
N ASN A 66 -2.84 1.80 17.31
CA ASN A 66 -2.53 3.16 16.89
C ASN A 66 -2.34 3.27 15.37
N LYS A 67 -1.79 2.23 14.72
CA LYS A 67 -1.73 2.17 13.25
C LYS A 67 -3.12 2.08 12.63
N TYR A 68 -4.01 1.28 13.23
CA TYR A 68 -5.39 1.20 12.78
C TYR A 68 -6.08 2.56 12.83
N ARG A 69 -5.93 3.30 13.94
CA ARG A 69 -6.49 4.66 14.10
C ARG A 69 -5.91 5.65 13.08
N ALA A 70 -4.60 5.61 12.84
CA ALA A 70 -3.96 6.48 11.86
C ALA A 70 -4.45 6.17 10.43
N CYS A 71 -4.53 4.89 10.08
CA CYS A 71 -5.06 4.43 8.79
C CYS A 71 -6.51 4.91 8.60
N GLU A 72 -7.38 4.67 9.58
CA GLU A 72 -8.78 5.13 9.55
C GLU A 72 -8.89 6.66 9.41
N PHE A 73 -8.07 7.41 10.14
CA PHE A 73 -8.04 8.87 10.05
C PHE A 73 -7.66 9.35 8.65
N LEU A 74 -6.61 8.77 8.04
CA LEU A 74 -6.13 9.16 6.72
C LEU A 74 -7.15 8.81 5.63
N ILE A 75 -7.80 7.66 5.75
CA ILE A 75 -8.90 7.28 4.86
C ILE A 75 -10.02 8.32 4.92
N ARG A 76 -10.53 8.61 6.12
CA ARG A 76 -11.60 9.63 6.30
C ARG A 76 -11.16 11.03 5.89
N TYR A 77 -9.86 11.35 5.95
CA TYR A 77 -9.33 12.62 5.52
C TYR A 77 -9.39 12.78 4.00
N HIS A 78 -9.02 11.73 3.26
CA HIS A 78 -9.07 11.73 1.79
C HIS A 78 -10.48 11.51 1.23
N GLU A 79 -11.33 10.73 1.92
CA GLU A 79 -12.74 10.59 1.56
C GLU A 79 -13.49 11.93 1.59
N ARG A 80 -13.20 12.80 2.58
CA ARG A 80 -13.79 14.15 2.65
C ARG A 80 -13.39 15.05 1.48
N ARG A 81 -12.34 14.69 0.73
CA ARG A 81 -11.88 15.41 -0.46
C ARG A 81 -12.39 14.78 -1.76
N ASN A 82 -13.06 13.64 -1.66
CA ASN A 82 -13.39 12.77 -2.80
C ASN A 82 -12.15 12.32 -3.57
N ASP A 83 -11.05 12.08 -2.86
CA ASP A 83 -9.85 11.47 -3.44
C ASP A 83 -10.04 9.95 -3.49
N LYS A 84 -9.52 9.32 -4.56
CA LYS A 84 -9.43 7.86 -4.63
C LYS A 84 -8.25 7.37 -3.80
N ILE A 85 -8.48 6.34 -2.99
CA ILE A 85 -7.47 5.85 -2.04
C ILE A 85 -7.27 4.35 -2.24
N ILE A 86 -6.01 3.94 -2.24
CA ILE A 86 -5.58 2.55 -2.24
C ILE A 86 -4.73 2.33 -1.00
N VAL A 87 -5.03 1.28 -0.24
CA VAL A 87 -4.24 0.90 0.94
C VAL A 87 -3.59 -0.46 0.71
N PHE A 88 -2.26 -0.49 0.73
CA PHE A 88 -1.47 -1.71 0.61
C PHE A 88 -1.16 -2.32 1.98
N SER A 89 -1.27 -3.65 2.10
CA SER A 89 -0.83 -4.39 3.29
C SER A 89 -0.05 -5.64 2.92
N ASP A 90 1.19 -5.76 3.40
CA ASP A 90 2.05 -6.93 3.21
C ASP A 90 1.56 -8.18 3.97
N ASN A 91 0.59 -8.04 4.86
CA ASN A 91 0.02 -9.14 5.63
C ASN A 91 -1.48 -9.30 5.33
N VAL A 92 -1.86 -10.45 4.78
CA VAL A 92 -3.26 -10.78 4.42
C VAL A 92 -4.18 -10.81 5.63
N PHE A 93 -3.70 -11.25 6.81
CA PHE A 93 -4.52 -11.28 8.01
C PHE A 93 -4.84 -9.86 8.49
N ALA A 94 -3.85 -8.98 8.48
CA ALA A 94 -4.06 -7.57 8.81
C ALA A 94 -4.97 -6.89 7.78
N LEU A 95 -4.74 -7.11 6.48
CA LEU A 95 -5.58 -6.61 5.39
C LEU A 95 -7.05 -6.95 5.64
N LYS A 96 -7.35 -8.24 5.83
CA LYS A 96 -8.71 -8.73 6.11
C LYS A 96 -9.30 -8.09 7.36
N TYR A 97 -8.53 -8.02 8.45
CA TYR A 97 -9.01 -7.41 9.68
C TYR A 97 -9.37 -5.93 9.50
N TYR A 98 -8.51 -5.15 8.82
CA TYR A 98 -8.72 -3.73 8.60
C TYR A 98 -9.91 -3.50 7.68
N ALA A 99 -9.97 -4.20 6.56
CA ALA A 99 -11.04 -4.09 5.57
C ALA A 99 -12.42 -4.46 6.14
N THR A 100 -12.52 -5.61 6.81
CA THR A 100 -13.78 -6.05 7.42
C THR A 100 -14.24 -5.10 8.51
N LYS A 101 -13.32 -4.60 9.35
CA LYS A 101 -13.66 -3.70 10.46
C LYS A 101 -14.09 -2.30 9.96
N MET A 102 -13.55 -1.86 8.83
CA MET A 102 -13.93 -0.59 8.21
C MET A 102 -15.09 -0.73 7.21
N GLY A 103 -15.57 -1.95 6.93
CA GLY A 103 -16.64 -2.21 5.97
C GLY A 103 -16.26 -1.87 4.53
N ARG A 104 -15.00 -2.12 4.15
CA ARG A 104 -14.44 -1.75 2.84
C ARG A 104 -14.07 -3.00 2.01
N PRO A 105 -14.17 -2.94 0.67
CA PRO A 105 -13.74 -4.03 -0.20
C PRO A 105 -12.22 -4.25 -0.11
N TYR A 106 -11.80 -5.49 -0.32
CA TYR A 106 -10.38 -5.85 -0.33
C TYR A 106 -10.08 -6.92 -1.38
N LEU A 107 -8.88 -6.86 -1.96
CA LEU A 107 -8.38 -7.84 -2.92
C LEU A 107 -7.17 -8.58 -2.34
N TYR A 108 -7.19 -9.90 -2.43
CA TYR A 108 -6.10 -10.78 -1.98
C TYR A 108 -5.99 -12.00 -2.89
N GLY A 109 -4.90 -12.79 -2.75
CA GLY A 109 -4.57 -13.93 -3.61
C GLY A 109 -5.77 -14.76 -4.13
N PRO A 110 -6.53 -15.41 -3.23
CA PRO A 110 -7.71 -16.23 -3.53
C PRO A 110 -8.96 -15.52 -4.11
N THR A 111 -8.99 -14.19 -4.25
CA THR A 111 -10.16 -13.49 -4.82
C THR A 111 -10.40 -13.93 -6.27
N SER A 112 -11.66 -14.24 -6.61
CA SER A 112 -12.05 -14.69 -7.95
C SER A 112 -11.79 -13.60 -9.00
N GLN A 113 -11.56 -13.98 -10.26
CA GLN A 113 -11.33 -13.00 -11.33
C GLN A 113 -12.54 -12.10 -11.58
N ALA A 114 -13.75 -12.65 -11.45
CA ALA A 114 -14.99 -11.88 -11.62
C ALA A 114 -15.11 -10.79 -10.54
N GLU A 115 -14.90 -11.16 -9.26
CA GLU A 115 -14.93 -10.22 -8.14
C GLU A 115 -13.82 -9.17 -8.25
N ARG A 116 -12.60 -9.58 -8.64
CA ARG A 116 -11.47 -8.67 -8.89
C ARG A 116 -11.84 -7.62 -9.94
N MET A 117 -12.44 -8.04 -11.05
CA MET A 117 -12.85 -7.13 -12.12
C MET A 117 -13.94 -6.16 -11.66
N GLN A 118 -14.92 -6.64 -10.88
CA GLN A 118 -15.98 -5.81 -10.34
C GLN A 118 -15.45 -4.71 -9.41
N VAL A 119 -14.54 -5.07 -8.50
CA VAL A 119 -13.90 -4.12 -7.58
C VAL A 119 -13.08 -3.08 -8.36
N LEU A 120 -12.24 -3.53 -9.31
CA LEU A 120 -11.44 -2.62 -10.14
C LEU A 120 -12.30 -1.70 -11.02
N GLN A 121 -13.38 -2.20 -11.62
CA GLN A 121 -14.30 -1.38 -12.41
C GLN A 121 -14.99 -0.34 -11.53
N ASN A 122 -15.42 -0.72 -10.32
CA ASN A 122 -15.97 0.21 -9.36
C ASN A 122 -14.95 1.30 -9.00
N PHE A 123 -13.68 0.93 -8.77
CA PHE A 123 -12.61 1.89 -8.50
C PHE A 123 -12.35 2.89 -9.64
N GLN A 124 -12.41 2.43 -10.88
CA GLN A 124 -12.19 3.30 -12.04
C GLN A 124 -13.34 4.28 -12.27
N HIS A 125 -14.58 3.81 -12.21
CA HIS A 125 -15.74 4.61 -12.64
C HIS A 125 -16.41 5.38 -11.50
N ASN A 126 -16.24 4.94 -10.24
CA ASN A 126 -16.82 5.61 -9.09
C ASN A 126 -15.79 6.58 -8.48
N PRO A 127 -16.09 7.90 -8.42
CA PRO A 127 -15.18 8.89 -7.84
C PRO A 127 -14.96 8.69 -6.33
N ASN A 128 -15.88 8.00 -5.64
CA ASN A 128 -15.81 7.76 -4.18
C ASN A 128 -15.34 6.34 -3.82
N ALA A 129 -14.67 5.64 -4.74
CA ALA A 129 -14.24 4.28 -4.51
C ALA A 129 -12.96 4.19 -3.66
N PHE A 130 -12.95 3.19 -2.79
CA PHE A 130 -11.89 2.92 -1.82
C PHE A 130 -11.65 1.41 -1.79
N ASP A 131 -10.39 0.99 -2.03
CA ASP A 131 -10.03 -0.44 -2.06
C ASP A 131 -8.78 -0.74 -1.23
N PHE A 132 -8.85 -1.83 -0.47
CA PHE A 132 -7.71 -2.45 0.21
C PHE A 132 -7.04 -3.49 -0.72
N LEU A 133 -5.73 -3.43 -0.91
CA LEU A 133 -5.01 -4.35 -1.80
C LEU A 133 -3.89 -5.10 -1.07
N GLU A 134 -3.81 -6.41 -1.31
CA GLU A 134 -2.54 -7.14 -1.13
C GLU A 134 -1.57 -6.72 -2.26
N PRO A 135 -0.30 -6.42 -1.96
CA PRO A 135 0.68 -6.12 -2.99
C PRO A 135 1.00 -7.39 -3.80
N TYR A 136 0.54 -7.46 -5.06
CA TYR A 136 1.18 -8.32 -6.07
C TYR A 136 2.49 -7.71 -6.60
N MET A 137 2.69 -6.41 -6.34
CA MET A 137 3.95 -5.67 -6.50
C MET A 137 4.19 -4.90 -5.20
N THR A 138 5.32 -5.13 -4.56
CA THR A 138 5.72 -4.61 -3.24
C THR A 138 5.55 -3.10 -3.10
N PHE A 139 4.71 -2.67 -2.15
CA PHE A 139 4.75 -1.33 -1.55
C PHE A 139 4.43 -1.48 -0.06
N ASN A 140 5.36 -1.04 0.79
CA ASN A 140 5.25 -1.12 2.25
C ASN A 140 4.06 -0.29 2.75
N VAL A 141 3.48 -0.70 3.88
CA VAL A 141 2.32 -0.10 4.58
C VAL A 141 2.58 1.31 5.16
N SER A 142 3.38 2.13 4.49
CA SER A 142 3.72 3.50 4.88
C SER A 142 3.47 4.55 3.79
N GLU A 143 3.11 4.15 2.56
CA GLU A 143 2.78 5.11 1.50
C GLU A 143 1.28 5.12 1.23
N ILE A 144 0.58 6.09 1.82
CA ILE A 144 -0.72 6.52 1.28
C ILE A 144 -0.38 7.42 0.09
N ALA A 145 -0.48 6.87 -1.12
CA ALA A 145 -0.40 7.66 -2.33
C ALA A 145 -1.71 8.45 -2.49
N ALA A 146 -1.70 9.70 -2.05
CA ALA A 146 -2.74 10.66 -2.41
C ALA A 146 -2.38 11.25 -3.78
N TYR A 147 -3.20 10.95 -4.78
CA TYR A 147 -3.09 11.58 -6.10
C TYR A 147 -3.86 12.89 -6.06
N GLY A 148 -3.14 14.02 -6.08
CA GLY A 148 -3.70 15.37 -6.21
C GLY A 148 -3.66 15.89 -7.63
#